data_AF-A0A9D5L8M5-F1
#
_entry.id   AF-A0A9D5L8M5-F1
#
_cell.length_a   1.000
_cell.length_b   1.000
_cell.length_c   1.000
_cell.angle_alpha   90.00
_cell.angle_beta   90.00
_cell.angle_gamma   90.00
#
_symmetry.space_group_name_H-M   'P 1'
#
loop_
_entity.id
_entity.type
_entity.pdbx_description
1 polymer ?
#
loop_
_entity_poly.entity_id
_entity_poly.type
_entity_poly.pdbx_seq_one_letter_code
_entity_poly.pdbx_strand_id
1 'polypeptide(L)'
;MNILDAMKKRRSVRSFNGEGLTPTQVELLDKAIAESYSPFGGKLTILLRKFDLQAGYKPSTYGMIKGAVDFFLLGIGDDEASALTAGFQFEQVVLKAWQAGLGTCWIAATFKGSDFDKGVEWPEGEELKIISPVGVAAGKSLREKIVRFAVGSRNRMAFDSMFFYDDFHHSLTSDNRFREALEMLRLAPSSTNSQPWRALVTDDSVHFYYKPKSPASVLDTGIGICHFYETEIYYGRDGEFAKLADAPSAPDNWKYLVTYTAR
;
A
#
# COMPACT_ATOMS: atom_id res chain seq x y z
N MET A 1 2.19 -17.22 -6.96
CA MET A 1 0.72 -17.01 -6.99
C MET A 1 0.41 -15.84 -7.92
N ASN A 2 -0.80 -15.73 -8.48
CA ASN A 2 -1.14 -14.56 -9.32
C ASN A 2 -1.36 -13.30 -8.44
N ILE A 3 -1.59 -12.14 -9.08
CA ILE A 3 -1.70 -10.86 -8.35
C ILE A 3 -2.97 -10.77 -7.49
N LEU A 4 -4.11 -11.26 -7.99
CA LEU A 4 -5.37 -11.28 -7.24
C LEU A 4 -5.27 -12.18 -5.98
N ASP A 5 -4.61 -13.33 -6.11
CA ASP A 5 -4.29 -14.21 -4.98
C ASP A 5 -3.41 -13.49 -3.96
N ALA A 6 -2.40 -12.75 -4.43
CA ALA A 6 -1.52 -11.99 -3.55
C ALA A 6 -2.32 -10.95 -2.77
N MET A 7 -3.15 -10.13 -3.43
CA MET A 7 -4.01 -9.14 -2.77
C MET A 7 -4.91 -9.77 -1.70
N LYS A 8 -5.56 -10.90 -2.02
CA LYS A 8 -6.47 -11.62 -1.10
C LYS A 8 -5.76 -12.28 0.07
N LYS A 9 -4.53 -12.78 -0.12
CA LYS A 9 -3.75 -13.50 0.91
C LYS A 9 -2.86 -12.58 1.75
N ARG A 10 -2.49 -11.41 1.23
CA ARG A 10 -1.61 -10.44 1.86
C ARG A 10 -2.12 -10.07 3.25
N ARG A 11 -1.19 -9.99 4.19
CA ARG A 11 -1.44 -9.53 5.56
C ARG A 11 -0.19 -8.86 6.11
N SER A 12 -0.32 -8.07 7.16
CA SER A 12 0.86 -7.63 7.91
C SER A 12 1.56 -8.84 8.56
N VAL A 13 2.80 -9.11 8.18
CA VAL A 13 3.69 -10.09 8.82
C VAL A 13 4.62 -9.35 9.76
N ARG A 14 4.65 -9.78 11.02
CA ARG A 14 5.41 -9.13 12.09
C ARG A 14 6.40 -10.08 12.76
N SER A 15 6.35 -11.36 12.44
CA SER A 15 7.28 -12.40 12.87
C SER A 15 7.87 -13.10 11.66
N PHE A 16 9.19 -13.09 11.56
CA PHE A 16 9.99 -13.64 10.47
C PHE A 16 10.93 -14.71 11.00
N ASN A 17 11.40 -15.62 10.13
CA ASN A 17 12.21 -16.78 10.52
C ASN A 17 13.65 -16.42 10.96
N GLY A 18 14.09 -15.17 10.79
CA GLY A 18 15.45 -14.74 11.14
C GLY A 18 16.46 -14.87 10.00
N GLU A 19 16.09 -15.50 8.89
CA GLU A 19 16.95 -15.66 7.74
C GLU A 19 16.84 -14.43 6.84
N GLY A 20 17.98 -14.03 6.28
CA GLY A 20 18.00 -12.97 5.27
C GLY A 20 17.55 -13.47 3.91
N LEU A 21 17.17 -12.54 3.05
CA LEU A 21 16.82 -12.84 1.67
C LEU A 21 17.99 -13.51 0.94
N THR A 22 17.65 -14.51 0.13
CA THR A 22 18.58 -15.15 -0.81
C THR A 22 18.95 -14.17 -1.95
N PRO A 23 20.08 -14.35 -2.65
CA PRO A 23 20.45 -13.49 -3.78
C PRO A 23 19.34 -13.37 -4.84
N THR A 24 18.67 -14.48 -5.18
CA THR A 24 17.55 -14.48 -6.13
C THR A 24 16.34 -13.68 -5.63
N GLN A 25 16.07 -13.69 -4.33
CA GLN A 25 14.99 -12.88 -3.75
C GLN A 25 15.35 -11.39 -3.74
N VAL A 26 16.61 -11.04 -3.46
CA VAL A 26 17.09 -9.66 -3.55
C VAL A 26 16.95 -9.14 -4.98
N GLU A 27 17.46 -9.87 -5.97
CA GLU A 27 17.37 -9.50 -7.39
C GLU A 27 15.91 -9.31 -7.84
N LEU A 28 15.01 -10.21 -7.41
CA LEU A 28 13.58 -10.08 -7.70
C LEU A 28 12.97 -8.80 -7.13
N LEU A 29 13.33 -8.43 -5.89
CA LEU A 29 12.78 -7.23 -5.24
C LEU A 29 13.41 -5.95 -5.77
N ASP A 30 14.71 -5.96 -6.08
CA ASP A 30 15.38 -4.82 -6.72
C ASP A 30 14.79 -4.56 -8.11
N LYS A 31 14.52 -5.62 -8.87
CA LYS A 31 13.79 -5.53 -10.13
C LYS A 31 12.38 -4.97 -9.92
N ALA A 32 11.64 -5.46 -8.91
CA ALA A 32 10.32 -4.94 -8.60
C ALA A 32 10.34 -3.45 -8.22
N ILE A 33 11.36 -2.99 -7.50
CA ILE A 33 11.56 -1.57 -7.19
C ILE A 33 11.81 -0.80 -8.49
N ALA A 34 12.75 -1.26 -9.33
CA ALA A 34 13.12 -0.59 -10.58
C ALA A 34 11.98 -0.51 -11.61
N GLU A 35 11.12 -1.53 -11.66
CA GLU A 35 9.98 -1.59 -12.59
C GLU A 35 8.70 -0.98 -12.01
N SER A 36 8.64 -0.72 -10.71
CA SER A 36 7.48 -0.04 -10.10
C SER A 36 7.35 1.39 -10.64
N TYR A 37 6.12 1.85 -10.83
CA TYR A 37 5.87 3.18 -11.38
C TYR A 37 4.66 3.86 -10.73
N SER A 38 4.55 5.18 -10.86
CA SER A 38 3.35 5.94 -10.47
C SER A 38 3.06 7.04 -11.48
N PRO A 39 1.78 7.23 -11.90
CA PRO A 39 1.40 8.31 -12.79
C PRO A 39 1.12 9.64 -12.05
N PHE A 40 1.27 9.69 -10.73
CA PHE A 40 0.83 10.83 -9.91
C PHE A 40 1.91 11.92 -9.69
N GLY A 41 3.15 11.68 -10.13
CA GLY A 41 4.28 12.56 -9.84
C GLY A 41 4.77 12.43 -8.39
N GLY A 42 5.32 13.51 -7.83
CA GLY A 42 5.89 13.50 -6.48
C GLY A 42 7.28 12.84 -6.40
N LYS A 43 7.80 12.76 -5.16
CA LYS A 43 9.14 12.27 -4.84
C LYS A 43 9.06 11.02 -3.96
N LEU A 44 9.75 9.97 -4.39
CA LEU A 44 9.83 8.69 -3.69
C LEU A 44 11.14 7.99 -4.02
N THR A 45 11.86 7.58 -2.97
CA THR A 45 12.97 6.64 -3.06
C THR A 45 12.66 5.41 -2.24
N ILE A 46 12.79 4.22 -2.85
CA ILE A 46 12.65 2.93 -2.17
C ILE A 46 14.02 2.25 -2.14
N LEU A 47 14.52 1.94 -0.94
CA LEU A 47 15.76 1.21 -0.75
C LEU A 47 15.48 -0.15 -0.11
N LEU A 48 16.14 -1.21 -0.56
CA LEU A 48 16.20 -2.49 0.12
C LEU A 48 17.51 -2.55 0.93
N ARG A 49 17.42 -2.72 2.25
CA ARG A 49 18.60 -2.82 3.14
C ARG A 49 18.53 -4.04 4.03
N LYS A 50 19.69 -4.68 4.18
CA LYS A 50 19.95 -5.72 5.16
C LYS A 50 20.58 -5.13 6.41
N PHE A 51 20.12 -5.58 7.57
CA PHE A 51 20.64 -5.21 8.88
C PHE A 51 21.16 -6.44 9.61
N ASP A 52 22.36 -6.33 10.16
CA ASP A 52 22.98 -7.40 10.95
C ASP A 52 22.46 -7.37 12.40
N LEU A 53 21.46 -8.22 12.68
CA LEU A 53 20.94 -8.40 14.04
C LEU A 53 21.90 -9.15 14.98
N GLN A 54 22.91 -9.87 14.46
CA GLN A 54 23.87 -10.64 15.25
C GLN A 54 25.01 -9.78 15.79
N ALA A 55 25.37 -8.70 15.09
CA ALA A 55 26.30 -7.67 15.57
C ALA A 55 25.72 -6.79 16.70
N GLY A 56 24.54 -7.12 17.23
CA GLY A 56 23.88 -6.40 18.33
C GLY A 56 23.00 -5.22 17.87
N TYR A 57 22.95 -4.93 16.57
CA TYR A 57 22.11 -3.87 16.01
C TYR A 57 20.66 -4.35 15.89
N LYS A 58 19.77 -3.81 16.72
CA LYS A 58 18.33 -4.13 16.67
C LYS A 58 17.56 -2.86 16.37
N PRO A 59 17.18 -2.62 15.10
CA PRO A 59 16.40 -1.44 14.76
C PRO A 59 15.13 -1.39 15.60
N SER A 60 14.92 -0.30 16.34
CA SER A 60 13.82 -0.23 17.30
C SER A 60 12.48 -0.10 16.57
N THR A 61 11.75 -1.21 16.48
CA THR A 61 10.36 -1.24 15.97
C THR A 61 9.33 -1.25 17.12
N TYR A 62 9.69 -0.69 18.28
CA TYR A 62 8.95 -0.80 19.56
C TYR A 62 8.53 -2.24 19.92
N GLY A 63 9.38 -3.21 19.59
CA GLY A 63 9.12 -4.64 19.82
C GLY A 63 8.00 -5.22 18.96
N MET A 64 7.54 -4.53 17.91
CA MET A 64 6.45 -4.99 17.04
C MET A 64 6.91 -5.99 15.99
N ILE A 65 8.16 -5.88 15.51
CA ILE A 65 8.74 -6.79 14.51
C ILE A 65 9.76 -7.72 15.18
N LYS A 66 9.68 -9.01 14.85
CA LYS A 66 10.58 -10.05 15.34
C LYS A 66 11.23 -10.78 14.17
N GLY A 67 12.55 -10.89 14.19
CA GLY A 67 13.32 -11.75 13.28
C GLY A 67 13.44 -11.24 11.84
N ALA A 68 13.00 -10.02 11.52
CA ALA A 68 13.25 -9.43 10.21
C ALA A 68 14.67 -8.87 10.18
N VAL A 69 15.45 -9.25 9.16
CA VAL A 69 16.81 -8.72 8.93
C VAL A 69 16.89 -7.86 7.67
N ASP A 70 15.92 -7.98 6.75
CA ASP A 70 15.82 -7.17 5.54
C ASP A 70 14.59 -6.24 5.62
N PHE A 71 14.77 -4.99 5.17
CA PHE A 71 13.75 -3.96 5.22
C PHE A 71 13.77 -3.12 3.95
N PHE A 72 12.58 -2.75 3.49
CA PHE A 72 12.40 -1.60 2.64
C PHE A 72 12.42 -0.32 3.48
N LEU A 73 13.07 0.72 2.97
CA LEU A 73 13.09 2.07 3.51
C LEU A 73 12.53 3.00 2.44
N LEU A 74 11.58 3.86 2.82
CA LEU A 74 10.92 4.78 1.90
C LEU A 74 11.24 6.22 2.31
N GLY A 75 12.04 6.88 1.46
CA GLY A 75 12.20 8.31 1.44
C GLY A 75 11.03 8.93 0.69
N ILE A 76 10.27 9.81 1.33
CA ILE A 76 9.03 10.35 0.76
C ILE A 76 9.02 11.87 0.90
N GLY A 77 8.64 12.57 -0.18
CA GLY A 77 8.43 14.02 -0.15
C GLY A 77 7.31 14.47 0.81
N ASP A 78 7.28 15.76 1.16
CA ASP A 78 6.26 16.34 2.06
C ASP A 78 5.09 17.01 1.33
N ASP A 79 4.54 16.29 0.35
CA ASP A 79 3.39 16.73 -0.42
C ASP A 79 2.42 15.58 -0.73
N GLU A 80 1.21 15.94 -1.16
CA GLU A 80 0.13 14.99 -1.45
C GLU A 80 0.48 14.01 -2.58
N ALA A 81 1.16 14.49 -3.63
CA ALA A 81 1.53 13.64 -4.77
C ALA A 81 2.57 12.60 -4.36
N SER A 82 3.57 13.02 -3.58
CA SER A 82 4.57 12.12 -2.96
C SER A 82 3.91 11.05 -2.09
N ALA A 83 2.93 11.43 -1.25
CA ALA A 83 2.20 10.47 -0.41
C ALA A 83 1.37 9.47 -1.24
N LEU A 84 0.66 9.94 -2.27
CA LEU A 84 -0.15 9.10 -3.16
C LEU A 84 0.74 8.12 -3.95
N THR A 85 1.85 8.63 -4.51
CA THR A 85 2.87 7.84 -5.21
C THR A 85 3.52 6.81 -4.29
N ALA A 86 3.89 7.18 -3.07
CA ALA A 86 4.44 6.24 -2.10
C ALA A 86 3.49 5.08 -1.81
N GLY A 87 2.20 5.36 -1.62
CA GLY A 87 1.18 4.34 -1.43
C GLY A 87 1.03 3.42 -2.63
N PHE A 88 0.91 4.00 -3.83
CA PHE A 88 0.65 3.27 -5.06
C PHE A 88 1.86 2.43 -5.52
N GLN A 89 3.03 3.05 -5.59
CA GLN A 89 4.23 2.45 -6.14
C GLN A 89 4.83 1.40 -5.19
N PHE A 90 4.89 1.68 -3.89
CA PHE A 90 5.41 0.69 -2.96
C PHE A 90 4.46 -0.50 -2.77
N GLU A 91 3.14 -0.33 -2.89
CA GLU A 91 2.23 -1.48 -2.81
C GLU A 91 2.42 -2.44 -4.01
N GLN A 92 2.85 -1.98 -5.20
CA GLN A 92 3.27 -2.87 -6.28
C GLN A 92 4.44 -3.76 -5.84
N VAL A 93 5.47 -3.17 -5.21
CA VAL A 93 6.62 -3.90 -4.66
C VAL A 93 6.18 -4.88 -3.56
N VAL A 94 5.27 -4.46 -2.67
CA VAL A 94 4.69 -5.33 -1.65
C VAL A 94 3.97 -6.52 -2.28
N LEU A 95 3.13 -6.31 -3.29
CA LEU A 95 2.42 -7.39 -3.95
C LEU A 95 3.37 -8.35 -4.67
N LYS A 96 4.45 -7.86 -5.29
CA LYS A 96 5.52 -8.69 -5.86
C LYS A 96 6.21 -9.55 -4.80
N ALA A 97 6.53 -8.99 -3.64
CA ALA A 97 7.08 -9.74 -2.51
C ALA A 97 6.13 -10.87 -2.08
N TRP A 98 4.82 -10.58 -1.99
CA TRP A 98 3.81 -11.58 -1.66
C TRP A 98 3.64 -12.66 -2.73
N GLN A 99 3.74 -12.32 -4.01
CA GLN A 99 3.75 -13.29 -5.10
C GLN A 99 4.91 -14.29 -4.98
N ALA A 100 6.06 -13.83 -4.48
CA ALA A 100 7.25 -14.60 -4.18
C ALA A 100 7.22 -15.31 -2.81
N GLY A 101 6.12 -15.21 -2.06
CA GLY A 101 5.95 -15.85 -0.74
C GLY A 101 6.65 -15.13 0.42
N LEU A 102 7.07 -13.88 0.22
CA LEU A 102 7.69 -13.04 1.24
C LEU A 102 6.63 -12.19 1.94
N GLY A 103 6.65 -12.21 3.27
CA GLY A 103 5.78 -11.39 4.10
C GLY A 103 6.28 -9.96 4.19
N THR A 104 5.37 -9.01 4.40
CA THR A 104 5.70 -7.58 4.60
C THR A 104 4.83 -6.94 5.67
N CYS A 105 5.21 -5.75 6.15
CA CYS A 105 4.36 -4.93 7.01
C CYS A 105 4.70 -3.45 6.89
N TRP A 106 3.73 -2.62 6.53
CA TRP A 106 3.85 -1.17 6.58
C TRP A 106 4.07 -0.66 8.02
N ILE A 107 5.08 0.18 8.25
CA ILE A 107 5.38 0.82 9.53
C ILE A 107 5.76 2.29 9.30
N ALA A 108 4.92 3.20 9.79
CA ALA A 108 5.12 4.66 9.66
C ALA A 108 5.36 5.39 11.00
N ALA A 109 4.87 4.86 12.12
CA ALA A 109 4.89 5.58 13.40
C ALA A 109 5.75 4.92 14.49
N THR A 110 5.99 3.61 14.39
CA THR A 110 6.62 2.84 15.46
C THR A 110 8.05 2.45 15.09
N PHE A 111 8.84 3.41 14.62
CA PHE A 111 10.29 3.21 14.43
C PHE A 111 11.08 4.47 14.76
N LYS A 112 12.34 4.29 15.13
CA LYS A 112 13.29 5.40 15.27
C LYS A 112 14.09 5.55 13.98
N GLY A 113 13.91 6.66 13.26
CA GLY A 113 14.53 6.89 11.95
C GLY A 113 16.04 6.64 11.92
N SER A 114 16.75 7.16 12.92
CA SER A 114 18.21 7.01 13.07
C SER A 114 18.71 5.56 13.09
N ASP A 115 17.84 4.61 13.42
CA ASP A 115 18.16 3.18 13.45
C ASP A 115 18.01 2.54 12.05
N PHE A 116 17.59 3.28 11.04
CA PHE A 116 17.35 2.76 9.69
C PHE A 116 18.06 3.58 8.62
N ASP A 117 18.08 4.91 8.75
CA ASP A 117 18.69 5.82 7.77
C ASP A 117 20.15 6.18 8.06
N LYS A 118 20.78 5.56 9.07
CA LYS A 118 22.22 5.80 9.32
C LYS A 118 23.04 5.49 8.07
N GLY A 119 23.77 6.50 7.59
CA GLY A 119 24.59 6.43 6.38
C GLY A 119 23.80 6.46 5.07
N VAL A 120 22.52 6.84 5.11
CA VAL A 120 21.70 7.09 3.91
C VAL A 120 21.64 8.59 3.67
N GLU A 121 22.00 9.01 2.46
CA GLU A 121 21.72 10.35 1.97
C GLU A 121 20.45 10.29 1.13
N TRP A 122 19.40 10.95 1.59
CA TRP A 122 18.13 11.04 0.87
C TRP A 122 18.21 12.16 -0.19
N PRO A 123 17.57 11.98 -1.36
CA PRO A 123 17.43 13.06 -2.33
C PRO A 123 16.79 14.32 -1.74
N GLU A 124 17.05 15.47 -2.35
CA GLU A 124 16.55 16.75 -1.83
C GLU A 124 15.02 16.76 -1.70
N GLY A 125 14.54 17.08 -0.50
CA GLY A 125 13.11 17.14 -0.17
C GLY A 125 12.49 15.79 0.15
N GLU A 126 13.27 14.71 0.22
CA GLU A 126 12.83 13.41 0.72
C GLU A 126 13.43 13.14 2.11
N GLU A 127 12.65 12.46 2.95
CA GLU A 127 13.11 11.96 4.24
C GLU A 127 12.51 10.58 4.52
N LEU A 128 13.16 9.78 5.38
CA LEU A 128 12.64 8.47 5.76
C LEU A 128 11.32 8.60 6.51
N LYS A 129 10.21 8.21 5.87
CA LYS A 129 8.87 8.24 6.49
C LYS A 129 8.31 6.86 6.78
N ILE A 130 8.71 5.83 6.03
CA ILE A 130 8.18 4.48 6.18
C ILE A 130 9.30 3.45 6.09
N ILE A 131 9.18 2.41 6.92
CA ILE A 131 9.92 1.17 6.77
C ILE A 131 8.94 0.00 6.57
N SER A 132 9.40 -1.05 5.92
CA SER A 132 8.66 -2.31 5.87
C SER A 132 9.63 -3.49 5.94
N PRO A 133 9.59 -4.34 6.99
CA PRO A 133 10.32 -5.60 6.95
C PRO A 133 9.87 -6.45 5.77
N VAL A 134 10.78 -7.24 5.23
CA VAL A 134 10.52 -8.22 4.18
C VAL A 134 11.28 -9.50 4.47
N GLY A 135 10.65 -10.65 4.23
CA GLY A 135 11.29 -11.94 4.48
C GLY A 135 10.30 -13.09 4.63
N VAL A 136 10.82 -14.28 4.94
CA VAL A 136 10.00 -15.46 5.18
C VAL A 136 9.30 -15.34 6.53
N ALA A 137 7.97 -15.42 6.51
CA ALA A 137 7.18 -15.37 7.74
C ALA A 137 7.54 -16.55 8.65
N ALA A 138 7.79 -16.28 9.92
CA ALA A 138 7.78 -17.34 10.93
C ALA A 138 6.35 -17.91 11.03
N GLY A 139 6.22 -19.13 11.52
CA GLY A 139 4.90 -19.73 11.80
C GLY A 139 4.00 -18.74 12.57
N LYS A 140 2.70 -18.75 12.25
CA LYS A 140 1.72 -17.74 12.74
C LYS A 140 1.81 -17.57 14.26
N SER A 141 2.38 -16.46 14.73
CA SER A 141 2.54 -16.22 16.17
C SER A 141 1.22 -15.84 16.84
N LEU A 142 1.03 -16.21 18.11
CA LEU A 142 -0.16 -15.83 18.90
C LEU A 142 -0.33 -14.31 18.96
N ARG A 143 0.77 -13.56 19.08
CA ARG A 143 0.76 -12.09 19.10
C ARG A 143 0.28 -11.48 17.78
N GLU A 144 0.66 -12.05 16.64
CA GLU A 144 0.13 -11.62 15.34
C GLU A 144 -1.39 -11.77 15.28
N LYS A 145 -1.94 -12.88 15.80
CA LYS A 145 -3.39 -13.09 15.84
C LYS A 145 -4.09 -12.04 16.73
N ILE A 146 -3.51 -11.71 17.89
CA ILE A 146 -4.04 -10.71 18.82
C ILE A 146 -4.04 -9.31 18.20
N VAL A 147 -2.91 -8.85 17.66
CA VAL A 147 -2.83 -7.52 17.02
C VAL A 147 -3.80 -7.44 15.85
N ARG A 148 -3.90 -8.51 15.04
CA ARG A 148 -4.83 -8.56 13.91
C ARG A 148 -6.29 -8.46 14.35
N PHE A 149 -6.64 -9.07 15.48
CA PHE A 149 -7.97 -8.99 16.06
C PHE A 149 -8.26 -7.60 16.64
N ALA A 150 -7.33 -7.04 17.43
CA ALA A 150 -7.50 -5.75 18.09
C ALA A 150 -7.66 -4.58 17.09
N VAL A 151 -6.87 -4.57 16.02
CA VAL A 151 -6.98 -3.55 14.94
C VAL A 151 -8.10 -3.89 13.97
N GLY A 152 -8.75 -5.06 14.11
CA GLY A 152 -9.80 -5.50 13.21
C GLY A 152 -9.32 -5.63 11.76
N SER A 153 -8.05 -5.99 11.51
CA SER A 153 -7.44 -5.85 10.18
C SER A 153 -8.02 -6.80 9.10
N ARG A 154 -8.95 -7.68 9.48
CA ARG A 154 -9.77 -8.51 8.58
C ARG A 154 -11.11 -7.86 8.24
N ASN A 155 -11.59 -6.96 9.09
CA ASN A 155 -12.84 -6.29 8.91
C ASN A 155 -12.66 -5.29 7.78
N ARG A 156 -13.61 -5.33 6.85
CA ARG A 156 -13.71 -4.37 5.77
C ARG A 156 -15.07 -3.70 5.84
N MET A 157 -15.09 -2.39 5.60
CA MET A 157 -16.32 -1.64 5.45
C MET A 157 -17.17 -2.27 4.34
N ALA A 158 -18.49 -2.13 4.44
CA ALA A 158 -19.40 -2.63 3.43
C ALA A 158 -19.14 -1.92 2.10
N PHE A 159 -19.06 -2.70 1.01
CA PHE A 159 -18.79 -2.21 -0.35
C PHE A 159 -19.68 -1.02 -0.72
N ASP A 160 -20.98 -1.18 -0.50
CA ASP A 160 -22.05 -0.23 -0.85
C ASP A 160 -21.98 1.10 -0.08
N SER A 161 -21.15 1.18 0.97
CA SER A 161 -20.89 2.41 1.74
C SER A 161 -19.68 3.22 1.23
N MET A 162 -18.98 2.71 0.21
CA MET A 162 -17.72 3.28 -0.29
C MET A 162 -17.72 3.55 -1.79
N PHE A 163 -18.46 2.78 -2.57
CA PHE A 163 -18.42 2.83 -4.03
C PHE A 163 -19.81 3.02 -4.61
N PHE A 164 -19.93 4.02 -5.46
CA PHE A 164 -21.20 4.53 -5.97
C PHE A 164 -21.19 4.61 -7.49
N TYR A 165 -22.36 4.77 -8.09
CA TYR A 165 -22.56 4.85 -9.54
C TYR A 165 -23.46 6.04 -9.90
N ASP A 166 -23.04 6.85 -10.87
CA ASP A 166 -23.64 8.10 -11.36
C ASP A 166 -23.73 9.24 -10.33
N ASP A 167 -24.14 8.96 -9.10
CA ASP A 167 -24.18 9.89 -7.97
C ASP A 167 -23.76 9.22 -6.66
N PHE A 168 -23.69 9.98 -5.56
CA PHE A 168 -23.27 9.47 -4.24
C PHE A 168 -24.40 8.85 -3.40
N HIS A 169 -25.58 8.63 -4.00
CA HIS A 169 -26.74 8.04 -3.34
C HIS A 169 -27.03 6.61 -3.83
N HIS A 170 -26.57 6.26 -5.03
CA HIS A 170 -26.72 4.93 -5.61
C HIS A 170 -25.44 4.11 -5.45
N SER A 171 -25.51 3.02 -4.69
CA SER A 171 -24.40 2.09 -4.55
C SER A 171 -24.10 1.39 -5.87
N LEU A 172 -22.80 1.15 -6.14
CA LEU A 172 -22.37 0.47 -7.36
C LEU A 172 -22.91 -0.97 -7.41
N THR A 173 -23.59 -1.30 -8.50
CA THR A 173 -24.22 -2.61 -8.71
C THR A 173 -23.19 -3.72 -8.92
N SER A 174 -23.64 -4.99 -8.89
CA SER A 174 -22.76 -6.17 -9.02
C SER A 174 -22.31 -6.47 -10.43
N ASP A 175 -23.04 -5.98 -11.42
CA ASP A 175 -22.77 -6.16 -12.86
C ASP A 175 -21.83 -5.09 -13.44
N ASN A 176 -21.51 -4.02 -12.67
CA ASN A 176 -20.59 -3.01 -13.14
C ASN A 176 -19.17 -3.59 -13.37
N ARG A 177 -18.54 -3.25 -14.49
CA ARG A 177 -17.24 -3.82 -14.90
C ARG A 177 -16.07 -3.49 -13.97
N PHE A 178 -16.16 -2.42 -13.18
CA PHE A 178 -15.15 -2.05 -12.17
C PHE A 178 -15.36 -2.75 -10.83
N ARG A 179 -16.44 -3.52 -10.67
CA ARG A 179 -16.85 -4.12 -9.39
C ARG A 179 -15.73 -4.92 -8.74
N GLU A 180 -15.04 -5.77 -9.49
CA GLU A 180 -13.96 -6.59 -8.92
C GLU A 180 -12.71 -5.77 -8.58
N ALA A 181 -12.33 -4.80 -9.41
CA ALA A 181 -11.19 -3.94 -9.13
C ALA A 181 -11.42 -3.08 -7.88
N LEU A 182 -12.64 -2.56 -7.70
CA LEU A 182 -13.04 -1.85 -6.48
C LEU A 182 -13.14 -2.78 -5.27
N GLU A 183 -13.48 -4.06 -5.47
CA GLU A 183 -13.44 -5.06 -4.40
C GLU A 183 -11.99 -5.36 -3.99
N MET A 184 -11.04 -5.43 -4.92
CA MET A 184 -9.62 -5.57 -4.57
C MET A 184 -9.10 -4.33 -3.84
N LEU A 185 -9.45 -3.12 -4.29
CA LEU A 185 -9.17 -1.88 -3.56
C LEU A 185 -9.73 -1.92 -2.14
N ARG A 186 -10.94 -2.43 -1.96
CA ARG A 186 -11.54 -2.61 -0.62
C ARG A 186 -10.70 -3.54 0.27
N LEU A 187 -10.08 -4.56 -0.30
CA LEU A 187 -9.25 -5.53 0.45
C LEU A 187 -7.85 -5.01 0.79
N ALA A 188 -7.42 -3.89 0.21
CA ALA A 188 -6.13 -3.26 0.46
C ALA A 188 -5.88 -2.98 1.97
N PRO A 189 -4.61 -2.92 2.41
CA PRO A 189 -4.29 -2.48 3.77
C PRO A 189 -4.45 -0.97 3.91
N SER A 190 -4.64 -0.52 5.14
CA SER A 190 -4.51 0.89 5.49
C SER A 190 -4.03 1.05 6.94
N SER A 191 -3.43 2.19 7.25
CA SER A 191 -3.05 2.56 8.60
C SER A 191 -4.25 2.44 9.55
N THR A 192 -4.04 1.78 10.69
CA THR A 192 -5.08 1.51 11.71
C THR A 192 -6.39 0.91 11.16
N ASN A 193 -6.37 0.30 9.97
CA ASN A 193 -7.54 -0.19 9.24
C ASN A 193 -8.61 0.90 8.94
N SER A 194 -8.15 2.15 8.77
CA SER A 194 -8.92 3.36 8.47
C SER A 194 -9.82 3.31 7.23
N GLN A 195 -9.42 2.59 6.17
CA GLN A 195 -10.13 2.43 4.89
C GLN A 195 -10.68 3.76 4.31
N PRO A 196 -9.79 4.73 4.03
CA PRO A 196 -10.19 6.10 3.77
C PRO A 196 -10.75 6.30 2.36
N TRP A 197 -10.42 5.41 1.42
CA TRP A 197 -10.79 5.48 0.01
C TRP A 197 -12.30 5.47 -0.22
N ARG A 198 -12.73 6.22 -1.22
CA ARG A 198 -14.09 6.26 -1.75
C ARG A 198 -14.02 6.38 -3.27
N ALA A 199 -15.02 5.89 -3.97
CA ALA A 199 -15.07 6.04 -5.42
C ALA A 199 -16.49 6.30 -5.94
N LEU A 200 -16.57 7.09 -7.00
CA LEU A 200 -17.76 7.26 -7.82
C LEU A 200 -17.42 6.78 -9.24
N VAL A 201 -18.21 5.86 -9.76
CA VAL A 201 -18.14 5.42 -11.15
C VAL A 201 -19.13 6.24 -11.97
N THR A 202 -18.67 6.79 -13.08
CA THR A 202 -19.48 7.48 -14.08
C THR A 202 -19.01 7.01 -15.46
N ASP A 203 -19.93 6.49 -16.28
CA ASP A 203 -19.59 5.91 -17.58
C ASP A 203 -18.40 4.93 -17.48
N ASP A 204 -17.28 5.27 -18.15
CA ASP A 204 -16.02 4.51 -18.18
C ASP A 204 -14.92 5.06 -17.25
N SER A 205 -15.31 5.92 -16.30
CA SER A 205 -14.42 6.55 -15.34
C SER A 205 -14.69 6.13 -13.89
N VAL A 206 -13.63 6.13 -13.09
CA VAL A 206 -13.67 5.97 -11.64
C VAL A 206 -13.00 7.16 -10.99
N HIS A 207 -13.79 8.01 -10.35
CA HIS A 207 -13.31 9.15 -9.58
C HIS A 207 -12.98 8.70 -8.15
N PHE A 208 -11.71 8.78 -7.77
CA PHE A 208 -11.25 8.42 -6.43
C PHE A 208 -11.22 9.62 -5.50
N TYR A 209 -11.74 9.38 -4.30
CA TYR A 209 -11.77 10.33 -3.19
C TYR A 209 -11.23 9.65 -1.94
N TYR A 210 -10.98 10.43 -0.91
CA TYR A 210 -10.69 9.92 0.43
C TYR A 210 -11.42 10.72 1.51
N LYS A 211 -11.73 10.04 2.62
CA LYS A 211 -12.15 10.67 3.87
C LYS A 211 -10.91 10.91 4.73
N PRO A 212 -10.56 12.16 5.08
CA PRO A 212 -9.45 12.43 5.98
C PRO A 212 -9.68 11.77 7.35
N LYS A 213 -8.77 10.88 7.74
CA LYS A 213 -8.76 10.20 9.05
C LYS A 213 -7.46 10.44 9.83
N SER A 214 -6.36 10.57 9.10
CA SER A 214 -5.02 10.83 9.60
C SER A 214 -4.13 11.39 8.48
N PRO A 215 -2.90 11.86 8.76
CA PRO A 215 -1.95 12.24 7.72
C PRO A 215 -1.65 11.14 6.70
N ALA A 216 -1.81 9.86 7.08
CA ALA A 216 -1.59 8.72 6.18
C ALA A 216 -2.72 8.48 5.18
N SER A 217 -3.85 9.20 5.26
CA SER A 217 -5.06 8.86 4.47
C SER A 217 -4.85 8.89 2.96
N VAL A 218 -4.01 9.81 2.45
CA VAL A 218 -3.69 9.90 1.02
C VAL A 218 -2.83 8.71 0.60
N LEU A 219 -1.79 8.40 1.38
CA LEU A 219 -0.94 7.24 1.15
C LEU A 219 -1.74 5.93 1.20
N ASP A 220 -2.57 5.75 2.22
CA ASP A 220 -3.48 4.62 2.36
C ASP A 220 -4.42 4.50 1.14
N THR A 221 -4.86 5.63 0.58
CA THR A 221 -5.68 5.63 -0.63
C THR A 221 -4.87 5.23 -1.86
N GLY A 222 -3.61 5.66 -1.97
CA GLY A 222 -2.68 5.22 -3.02
C GLY A 222 -2.48 3.70 -3.01
N ILE A 223 -2.36 3.10 -1.83
CA ILE A 223 -2.31 1.64 -1.67
C ILE A 223 -3.59 0.99 -2.24
N GLY A 224 -4.77 1.53 -1.90
CA GLY A 224 -6.04 1.04 -2.43
C GLY A 224 -6.13 1.15 -3.95
N ILE A 225 -5.74 2.30 -4.52
CA ILE A 225 -5.73 2.56 -5.96
C ILE A 225 -4.77 1.60 -6.68
N CYS A 226 -3.65 1.21 -6.07
CA CYS A 226 -2.77 0.18 -6.63
C CYS A 226 -3.50 -1.16 -6.77
N HIS A 227 -4.28 -1.59 -5.77
CA HIS A 227 -5.06 -2.85 -5.87
C HIS A 227 -6.11 -2.77 -6.99
N PHE A 228 -6.77 -1.62 -7.15
CA PHE A 228 -7.67 -1.39 -8.28
C PHE A 228 -6.92 -1.51 -9.61
N TYR A 229 -5.83 -0.77 -9.79
CA TYR A 229 -5.11 -0.69 -11.05
C TYR A 229 -4.50 -2.03 -11.47
N GLU A 230 -3.84 -2.73 -10.55
CA GLU A 230 -3.28 -4.06 -10.79
C GLU A 230 -4.36 -5.10 -11.13
N THR A 231 -5.60 -4.88 -10.69
CA THR A 231 -6.74 -5.72 -11.10
C THR A 231 -7.17 -5.43 -12.54
N GLU A 232 -7.22 -4.17 -12.96
CA GLU A 232 -7.49 -3.81 -14.36
C GLU A 232 -6.43 -4.44 -15.28
N ILE A 233 -5.15 -4.28 -14.94
CA ILE A 233 -4.03 -4.82 -15.70
C ILE A 233 -4.05 -6.36 -15.74
N TYR A 234 -4.39 -7.01 -14.62
CA TYR A 234 -4.54 -8.47 -14.60
C TYR A 234 -5.56 -8.98 -15.63
N TYR A 235 -6.62 -8.22 -15.88
CA TYR A 235 -7.64 -8.53 -16.88
C TYR A 235 -7.30 -8.02 -18.28
N GLY A 236 -6.10 -7.48 -18.50
CA GLY A 236 -5.68 -6.91 -19.78
C GLY A 236 -6.42 -5.62 -20.14
N ARG A 237 -6.98 -4.92 -19.14
CA ARG A 237 -7.67 -3.64 -19.32
C ARG A 237 -6.68 -2.50 -19.05
N ASP A 238 -6.69 -1.50 -19.92
CA ASP A 238 -5.85 -0.32 -19.79
C ASP A 238 -6.68 0.92 -19.45
N GLY A 239 -6.01 1.92 -18.90
CA GLY A 239 -6.61 3.20 -18.61
C GLY A 239 -5.62 4.17 -18.00
N GLU A 240 -6.05 5.41 -17.88
CA GLU A 240 -5.21 6.54 -17.52
C GLU A 240 -5.66 7.19 -16.24
N PHE A 241 -4.70 7.65 -15.46
CA PHE A 241 -4.99 8.48 -14.30
C PHE A 241 -4.77 9.95 -14.61
N ALA A 242 -5.76 10.79 -14.29
CA ALA A 242 -5.65 12.23 -14.42
C ALA A 242 -6.39 12.97 -13.28
N LYS A 243 -5.85 14.13 -12.86
CA LYS A 243 -6.61 15.08 -12.05
C LYS A 243 -7.53 15.88 -12.99
N LEU A 244 -8.84 15.78 -12.79
CA LEU A 244 -9.84 16.54 -13.53
C LEU A 244 -10.17 17.82 -12.77
N ALA A 245 -10.33 18.93 -13.49
CA ALA A 245 -10.76 20.20 -12.91
C ALA A 245 -12.23 20.14 -12.45
N ASP A 246 -13.07 19.47 -13.24
CA ASP A 246 -14.52 19.38 -13.03
C ASP A 246 -14.94 17.97 -12.55
N ALA A 247 -14.20 17.41 -11.59
CA ALA A 247 -14.59 16.14 -10.96
C ALA A 247 -15.93 16.29 -10.21
N PRO A 248 -16.78 15.24 -10.16
CA PRO A 248 -18.05 15.32 -9.46
C PRO A 248 -17.91 15.78 -7.99
N SER A 249 -18.75 16.72 -7.59
CA SER A 249 -18.76 17.26 -6.22
C SER A 249 -19.15 16.19 -5.21
N ALA A 250 -18.19 15.76 -4.40
CA ALA A 250 -18.40 14.74 -3.38
C ALA A 250 -19.15 15.29 -2.16
N PRO A 251 -19.74 14.41 -1.33
CA PRO A 251 -20.33 14.80 -0.05
C PRO A 251 -19.31 15.51 0.85
N ASP A 252 -19.82 16.34 1.77
CA ASP A 252 -19.00 17.02 2.77
C ASP A 252 -18.03 16.04 3.43
N ASN A 253 -16.78 16.48 3.65
CA ASN A 253 -15.64 15.73 4.21
C ASN A 253 -14.91 14.72 3.29
N TRP A 254 -15.31 14.59 2.03
CA TRP A 254 -14.57 13.80 1.05
C TRP A 254 -13.67 14.73 0.25
N LYS A 255 -12.46 14.27 -0.05
CA LYS A 255 -11.49 15.03 -0.85
C LYS A 255 -11.19 14.25 -2.11
N TYR A 256 -11.35 14.90 -3.25
CA TYR A 256 -11.00 14.35 -4.55
C TYR A 256 -9.48 14.15 -4.65
N LEU A 257 -9.05 13.06 -5.29
CA LEU A 257 -7.64 12.76 -5.55
C LEU A 257 -7.35 12.67 -7.04
N VAL A 258 -7.99 11.74 -7.73
CA VAL A 258 -7.65 11.40 -9.11
C VAL A 258 -8.79 10.64 -9.78
N THR A 259 -8.86 10.68 -11.10
CA THR A 259 -9.80 9.88 -11.89
C THR A 259 -9.02 8.87 -12.71
N TYR A 260 -9.51 7.62 -12.74
CA TYR A 260 -9.11 6.63 -13.72
C TYR A 260 -10.12 6.61 -14.86
N THR A 261 -9.68 6.71 -16.11
CA THR A 261 -10.54 6.57 -17.29
C THR A 261 -10.04 5.40 -18.12
N ALA A 262 -10.91 4.44 -18.40
CA ALA A 262 -10.50 3.27 -19.17
C ALA A 262 -10.37 3.58 -20.67
N ARG A 263 -9.59 2.75 -21.35
CA ARG A 263 -9.35 2.79 -22.79
C ARG A 263 -9.91 1.57 -23.50
#